data_AF-A0AAW2YK84-F1
#
_entry.id   AF-A0AAW2YK84-F1
#
_cell.length_a   1.000
_cell.length_b   1.000
_cell.length_c   1.000
_cell.angle_alpha   90.00
_cell.angle_beta   90.00
_cell.angle_gamma   90.00
#
_symmetry.space_group_name_H-M   'P 1'
#
loop_
_entity.id
_entity.type
_entity.pdbx_description
1 polymer ?
#
loop_
_entity_poly.entity_id
_entity_poly.type
_entity_poly.pdbx_seq_one_letter_code
_entity_poly.pdbx_strand_id
1 'polypeptide(L)'
;MKRPNVDPSARNNGAIMAASLRGNVECARLLLRDERVDADARTRALELAISHNHYQLVELLLKDELADPTFNSNKNIILASSRGYNGIV
;
A
#
# COMPACT_ATOMS: atom_id res chain seq x y z
N MET A 1 -1.03 -22.20 14.61
CA MET A 1 0.41 -22.39 14.30
C MET A 1 0.87 -21.23 13.41
N LYS A 2 1.51 -20.19 13.99
CA LYS A 2 2.15 -19.09 13.24
C LYS A 2 3.43 -19.62 12.56
N ARG A 3 3.60 -19.40 11.26
CA ARG A 3 4.81 -19.86 10.54
C ARG A 3 6.04 -19.05 11.03
N PRO A 4 7.19 -19.66 11.38
CA PRO A 4 8.26 -18.94 12.08
C PRO A 4 9.16 -18.00 11.24
N ASN A 5 8.98 -17.81 9.93
CA ASN A 5 10.08 -17.29 9.09
C ASN A 5 9.73 -16.24 8.02
N VAL A 6 8.59 -15.56 8.12
CA VAL A 6 8.38 -14.34 7.32
C VAL A 6 7.84 -13.26 8.24
N ASP A 7 8.73 -12.36 8.62
CA ASP A 7 8.36 -11.09 9.21
C ASP A 7 8.23 -10.09 8.05
N PRO A 8 7.00 -9.72 7.63
CA PRO A 8 6.81 -8.75 6.55
C PRO A 8 7.28 -7.35 6.94
N SER A 9 7.51 -7.07 8.23
CA SER A 9 8.20 -5.87 8.70
C SER A 9 9.73 -5.96 8.58
N ALA A 10 10.29 -7.16 8.38
CA ALA A 10 11.73 -7.32 8.20
C ALA A 10 12.25 -6.56 6.98
N ARG A 11 13.46 -6.00 7.12
CA ARG A 11 14.06 -5.06 6.15
C ARG A 11 13.18 -3.82 5.90
N ASN A 12 12.57 -3.28 6.95
CA ASN A 12 11.80 -2.04 6.89
C ASN A 12 10.64 -2.11 5.88
N ASN A 13 9.85 -3.19 5.94
CA ASN A 13 8.73 -3.44 5.03
C ASN A 13 9.12 -3.43 3.54
N GLY A 14 10.36 -3.84 3.20
CA GLY A 14 10.86 -3.85 1.83
C GLY A 14 10.00 -4.63 0.82
N ALA A 15 9.24 -5.62 1.31
CA ALA A 15 8.39 -6.45 0.47
C ALA A 15 7.21 -5.67 -0.16
N ILE A 16 6.51 -4.82 0.62
CA ILE A 16 5.39 -4.04 0.09
C ILE A 16 5.89 -2.97 -0.90
N MET A 17 7.04 -2.34 -0.60
CA MET A 17 7.66 -1.36 -1.51
C MET A 17 8.12 -1.99 -2.82
N ALA A 18 8.72 -3.18 -2.77
CA ALA A 18 9.14 -3.91 -3.98
C ALA A 18 7.94 -4.36 -4.83
N ALA A 19 6.85 -4.80 -4.19
CA ALA A 19 5.60 -5.08 -4.88
C ALA A 19 5.05 -3.81 -5.54
N SER A 20 5.10 -2.67 -4.86
CA SER A 20 4.67 -1.37 -5.40
C SER A 20 5.50 -0.86 -6.56
N LEU A 21 6.82 -0.97 -6.51
CA LEU A 21 7.69 -0.62 -7.63
C LEU A 21 7.35 -1.44 -8.88
N ARG A 22 7.06 -2.73 -8.71
CA ARG A 22 6.77 -3.66 -9.81
C ARG A 22 5.30 -3.69 -10.23
N GLY A 23 4.41 -2.99 -9.52
CA GLY A 23 2.96 -3.07 -9.77
C GLY A 23 2.36 -4.43 -9.47
N ASN A 24 2.99 -5.23 -8.60
CA ASN A 24 2.55 -6.58 -8.31
C ASN A 24 1.40 -6.57 -7.29
N VAL A 25 0.18 -6.45 -7.81
CA VAL A 25 -1.07 -6.37 -7.03
C VAL A 25 -1.26 -7.58 -6.12
N GLU A 26 -0.99 -8.79 -6.60
CA GLU A 26 -1.26 -10.00 -5.82
C GLU A 26 -0.28 -10.17 -4.66
N CYS A 27 1.00 -9.86 -4.87
CA CYS A 27 1.97 -9.81 -3.79
C CYS A 27 1.61 -8.73 -2.76
N ALA A 28 1.22 -7.54 -3.19
CA ALA A 28 0.80 -6.49 -2.27
C ALA A 28 -0.44 -6.90 -1.46
N ARG A 29 -1.45 -7.49 -2.11
CA ARG A 29 -2.67 -8.00 -1.46
C ARG A 29 -2.36 -9.03 -0.38
N LEU A 30 -1.42 -9.95 -0.62
CA LEU A 30 -1.02 -10.95 0.35
C LEU A 30 -0.28 -10.33 1.54
N LEU A 31 0.53 -9.30 1.30
CA LEU A 31 1.28 -8.60 2.34
C LEU A 31 0.39 -7.72 3.21
N LEU A 32 -0.59 -7.01 2.64
CA LEU A 32 -1.52 -6.15 3.38
C LEU A 32 -2.44 -6.92 4.35
N ARG A 33 -2.61 -8.23 4.14
CA ARG A 33 -3.32 -9.10 5.09
C ARG A 33 -2.57 -9.30 6.42
N ASP A 34 -1.30 -8.94 6.46
CA ASP A 34 -0.49 -9.03 7.69
C ASP A 34 -0.52 -7.69 8.43
N GLU A 35 -1.15 -7.69 9.59
CA GLU A 35 -1.31 -6.56 10.51
C GLU A 35 0.04 -5.94 10.97
N ARG A 36 1.16 -6.64 10.76
CA ARG A 36 2.51 -6.15 11.08
C ARG A 36 3.08 -5.22 10.00
N VAL A 37 2.38 -4.97 8.89
CA VAL A 37 2.81 -3.98 7.90
C VAL A 37 2.58 -2.58 8.45
N ASP A 38 3.67 -1.84 8.65
CA ASP A 38 3.64 -0.50 9.22
C ASP A 38 2.87 0.50 8.33
N ALA A 39 2.19 1.45 8.96
CA ALA A 39 1.44 2.49 8.26
C ALA A 39 2.32 3.36 7.34
N ASP A 40 3.55 3.66 7.77
CA ASP A 40 4.52 4.39 6.94
C ASP A 40 4.91 3.62 5.68
N ALA A 41 4.98 2.29 5.78
CA ALA A 41 5.28 1.44 4.63
C ALA A 41 4.14 1.41 3.61
N ARG A 42 2.89 1.42 4.08
CA ARG A 42 1.69 1.51 3.22
C ARG A 42 1.65 2.84 2.47
N THR A 43 1.92 3.94 3.18
CA THR A 43 2.00 5.29 2.58
C THR A 43 3.06 5.33 1.47
N ARG A 44 4.28 4.82 1.73
CA ARG A 44 5.35 4.77 0.72
C ARG A 44 5.02 3.83 -0.43
N ALA A 45 4.38 2.70 -0.15
CA ALA A 45 3.91 1.76 -1.16
C ALA A 45 2.88 2.43 -2.10
N LEU A 46 2.00 3.28 -1.57
CA LEU A 46 1.04 4.04 -2.35
C LEU A 46 1.73 5.10 -3.21
N GLU A 47 2.67 5.88 -2.66
CA GLU A 47 3.45 6.86 -3.43
C GLU A 47 4.21 6.21 -4.60
N LEU A 48 4.78 5.01 -4.37
CA LEU A 48 5.48 4.23 -5.39
C LEU A 48 4.51 3.74 -6.48
N ALA A 49 3.35 3.20 -6.09
CA ALA A 49 2.33 2.77 -7.04
C ALA A 49 1.82 3.95 -7.88
N ILE A 50 1.60 5.12 -7.26
CA ILE A 50 1.17 6.35 -7.93
C ILE A 50 2.25 6.89 -8.88
N SER A 51 3.51 6.91 -8.48
CA SER A 51 4.62 7.40 -9.33
C SER A 51 4.90 6.52 -10.54
N HIS A 52 4.56 5.24 -10.47
CA HIS A 52 4.73 4.28 -11.56
C HIS A 52 3.43 4.00 -12.33
N ASN A 53 2.34 4.72 -12.04
CA ASN A 53 1.02 4.57 -12.68
C ASN A 53 0.42 3.15 -12.54
N HIS A 54 0.65 2.49 -11.41
CA HIS A 54 0.09 1.16 -11.12
C HIS A 54 -1.35 1.27 -10.59
N TYR A 55 -2.28 1.69 -11.43
CA TYR A 55 -3.67 2.03 -11.08
C TYR A 55 -4.38 0.97 -10.21
N GLN A 56 -4.28 -0.31 -10.58
CA GLN A 56 -4.91 -1.42 -9.85
C GLN A 56 -4.34 -1.58 -8.43
N LEU A 57 -3.06 -1.26 -8.25
CA LEU A 57 -2.40 -1.31 -6.95
C LEU A 57 -2.75 -0.09 -6.09
N VAL A 58 -2.87 1.08 -6.72
CA VAL A 58 -3.35 2.31 -6.06
C VAL A 58 -4.75 2.10 -5.48
N GLU A 59 -5.66 1.50 -6.26
CA GLU A 59 -7.01 1.19 -5.80
C GLU A 59 -7.01 0.19 -4.63
N LEU A 60 -6.16 -0.84 -4.70
CA LEU A 60 -6.01 -1.82 -3.62
C LEU A 60 -5.53 -1.16 -2.32
N LEU A 61 -4.47 -0.34 -2.41
CA LEU A 61 -3.86 0.31 -1.25
C LEU A 61 -4.81 1.34 -0.62
N LEU A 62 -5.54 2.12 -1.43
CA LEU A 62 -6.51 3.09 -0.92
C LEU A 62 -7.69 2.40 -0.23
N LYS A 63 -8.19 1.27 -0.73
CA LYS A 63 -9.25 0.50 -0.07
C LYS A 63 -8.82 -0.08 1.28
N ASP A 64 -7.57 -0.51 1.38
CA ASP A 64 -6.99 -1.05 2.61
C ASP A 64 -6.74 0.05 3.65
N GLU A 65 -6.23 1.21 3.23
CA GLU A 65 -6.01 2.37 4.09
C GLU A 65 -7.31 3.02 4.59
N LEU A 66 -8.35 3.11 3.77
CA LEU A 66 -9.67 3.60 4.19
C LEU A 66 -10.38 2.68 5.19
N ALA A 67 -9.98 1.40 5.25
CA ALA A 67 -10.47 0.46 6.25
C ALA A 67 -9.79 0.67 7.62
N ASP A 68 -8.68 1.42 7.67
CA ASP A 68 -7.97 1.78 8.89
C ASP A 68 -8.29 3.24 9.29
N PRO A 69 -9.20 3.46 10.26
CA PRO A 69 -9.64 4.80 10.66
C PRO A 69 -8.55 5.63 11.34
N THR A 70 -7.39 5.05 11.65
CA THR A 70 -6.23 5.77 12.19
C THR A 70 -5.33 6.34 11.10
N PHE A 71 -5.57 5.95 9.85
CA PHE A 71 -4.74 6.29 8.72
C PHE A 71 -5.06 7.70 8.20
N ASN A 72 -4.01 8.49 7.94
CA ASN A 72 -4.10 9.91 7.60
C ASN A 72 -4.62 10.13 6.17
N SER A 73 -5.91 9.85 5.99
CA SER A 73 -6.64 9.76 4.72
C SER A 73 -6.55 11.04 3.87
N ASN A 74 -6.36 12.20 4.52
CA ASN A 74 -6.36 13.50 3.84
C ASN A 74 -5.17 13.67 2.86
N LYS A 75 -3.96 13.24 3.23
CA LYS A 75 -2.79 13.39 2.34
C LYS A 75 -2.92 12.53 1.09
N ASN A 76 -3.51 11.35 1.22
CA ASN A 76 -3.59 10.35 0.16
C ASN A 76 -4.72 10.64 -0.82
N ILE A 77 -5.86 11.14 -0.33
CA ILE A 77 -6.95 11.68 -1.16
C ILE A 77 -6.46 12.84 -2.02
N ILE A 78 -5.68 13.77 -1.44
CA ILE A 78 -5.10 14.89 -2.19
C ILE A 78 -4.12 14.38 -3.24
N LEU A 79 -3.28 13.41 -2.90
CA LEU A 79 -2.28 12.84 -3.81
C LEU A 79 -2.95 12.12 -5.00
N ALA A 80 -3.95 11.28 -4.75
CA ALA A 80 -4.75 10.62 -5.76
C ALA A 80 -5.47 11.63 -6.67
N SER A 81 -6.11 12.64 -6.08
CA SER A 81 -6.81 13.69 -6.82
C SER A 81 -5.85 14.51 -7.71
N SER A 82 -4.66 14.86 -7.19
CA SER A 82 -3.65 15.66 -7.92
C SER A 82 -3.09 14.97 -9.16
N ARG A 83 -3.24 13.65 -9.26
CA ARG A 83 -2.68 12.82 -10.33
C ARG A 83 -3.75 12.27 -11.28
N GLY A 84 -5.00 12.73 -11.15
CA GLY A 84 -6.10 12.34 -12.02
C GLY A 84 -6.77 11.01 -11.66
N TYR A 85 -6.56 10.48 -10.44
CA TYR A 85 -7.24 9.28 -9.95
C TYR A 85 -8.66 9.60 -9.45
N ASN A 86 -9.43 10.37 -10.24
CA ASN A 86 -10.75 10.91 -9.89
C ASN A 86 -11.84 9.84 -9.69
N GLY A 87 -11.58 8.58 -10.06
CA GLY A 87 -12.51 7.46 -9.84
C GLY A 87 -12.26 6.68 -8.55
N ILE A 88 -11.24 7.04 -7.77
CA ILE A 88 -10.88 6.38 -6.50
C ILE A 88 -11.22 7.25 -5.28
N VAL A 89 -11.57 8.53 -5.48
CA VAL A 89 -12.03 9.48 -4.45
C VAL A 89 -13.53 9.67 -4.45
#